data_AF-A0A7S4U8S6-F1
#
_entry.id   AF-A0A7S4U8S6-F1
#
_cell.length_a   1.000
_cell.length_b   1.000
_cell.length_c   1.000
_cell.angle_alpha   90.00
_cell.angle_beta   90.00
_cell.angle_gamma   90.00
#
_symmetry.space_group_name_H-M   'P 1'
#
loop_
_entity.id
_entity.type
_entity.pdbx_description
1 polymer ?
#
loop_
_entity_poly.entity_id
_entity_poly.type
_entity_poly.pdbx_seq_one_letter_code
_entity_poly.pdbx_strand_id
1 'polypeptide(L)'
;IIACGPSDELEAVVKKKNWPFPAVSSGKTSFNRDFGVMFTKEEVEKGTGKYNYGRKWTYGTQGPGISVFKKKDEDGESKVYHTYSTFAAGLSDLNATFSLLDITPDGRDEK
;
A
#
# COMPACT_ATOMS: atom_id res chain seq x y z
N ILE A 1 4.25 3.37 -8.28
CA ILE A 1 3.12 3.69 -7.35
C ILE A 1 1.88 2.98 -7.87
N ILE A 2 1.11 2.36 -6.98
CA ILE A 2 -0.20 1.80 -7.31
C ILE A 2 -1.23 2.59 -6.52
N ALA A 3 -2.19 3.20 -7.20
CA ALA A 3 -3.23 4.00 -6.55
C ALA A 3 -4.62 3.48 -6.94
N CYS A 4 -5.54 3.46 -5.97
CA CYS A 4 -6.93 3.13 -6.26
C CYS A 4 -7.69 4.41 -6.61
N GLY A 5 -8.14 4.50 -7.86
CA GLY A 5 -8.89 5.64 -8.38
C GLY A 5 -8.90 5.64 -9.91
N PRO A 6 -9.60 6.59 -10.56
CA PRO A 6 -9.57 6.75 -12.01
C PRO A 6 -8.15 6.98 -12.54
N SER A 7 -7.83 6.44 -13.73
CA SER A 7 -6.48 6.54 -14.31
C SER A 7 -6.12 7.97 -14.69
N ASP A 8 -7.08 8.71 -15.22
CA ASP A 8 -6.98 10.11 -15.62
C ASP A 8 -6.64 11.03 -14.44
N GLU A 9 -7.27 10.80 -13.28
CA GLU A 9 -6.93 11.53 -12.05
C GLU A 9 -5.49 11.23 -11.58
N LEU A 10 -5.08 9.96 -11.62
CA LEU A 10 -3.71 9.55 -11.23
C LEU A 10 -2.67 10.17 -12.17
N GLU A 11 -2.91 10.12 -13.48
CA GLU A 11 -2.04 10.71 -14.51
C GLU A 11 -1.90 12.23 -14.32
N ALA A 12 -3.00 12.94 -14.03
CA ALA A 12 -2.97 14.36 -13.74
C ALA A 12 -2.13 14.68 -12.49
N VAL A 13 -2.26 13.88 -11.42
CA VAL A 13 -1.46 14.04 -10.19
C VAL A 13 0.03 13.79 -10.45
N VAL A 14 0.37 12.71 -11.14
CA VAL A 14 1.77 12.34 -11.46
C VAL A 14 2.42 13.44 -12.29
N LYS A 15 1.71 13.96 -13.30
CA LYS A 15 2.17 15.08 -14.12
C LYS A 15 2.38 16.36 -13.29
N LYS A 16 1.41 16.70 -12.43
CA LYS A 16 1.49 17.89 -11.56
C LYS A 16 2.65 17.79 -10.57
N LYS A 17 2.92 16.60 -10.05
CA LYS A 17 3.98 16.35 -9.06
C LYS A 17 5.36 16.11 -9.68
N ASN A 18 5.44 16.00 -11.01
CA ASN A 18 6.66 15.68 -11.74
C ASN A 18 7.37 14.44 -11.17
N TRP A 19 6.60 13.40 -10.83
CA TRP A 19 7.17 12.19 -10.25
C TRP A 19 7.88 11.35 -11.31
N PRO A 20 9.13 10.92 -11.07
CA PRO A 20 9.91 10.15 -12.04
C PRO A 20 9.53 8.67 -12.09
N PHE A 21 8.61 8.22 -11.23
CA PHE A 21 8.29 6.81 -11.05
C PHE A 21 7.02 6.43 -11.82
N PRO A 22 6.95 5.22 -12.40
CA PRO A 22 5.72 4.71 -12.98
C PRO A 22 4.58 4.69 -11.95
N ALA A 23 3.40 5.13 -12.36
CA ALA A 23 2.18 5.08 -11.57
C ALA A 23 1.10 4.34 -12.36
N VAL A 24 0.42 3.40 -11.71
CA VAL A 24 -0.64 2.60 -12.32
C VAL A 24 -1.88 2.62 -11.44
N SER A 25 -3.04 2.66 -12.08
CA SER A 25 -4.32 2.60 -11.38
C SER A 25 -4.75 1.15 -11.14
N SER A 26 -5.22 0.87 -9.94
CA SER A 26 -5.92 -0.37 -9.59
C SER A 26 -7.44 -0.22 -9.53
N GLY A 27 -7.99 0.95 -9.87
CA GLY A 27 -9.39 1.33 -9.58
C GLY A 27 -10.47 0.44 -10.22
N LYS A 28 -10.10 -0.36 -11.23
CA LYS A 28 -11.01 -1.33 -11.90
C LYS A 28 -10.70 -2.79 -11.54
N THR A 29 -9.89 -3.04 -10.52
CA THR A 29 -9.38 -4.38 -10.14
C THR A 29 -9.53 -4.62 -8.65
N SER A 30 -9.43 -5.87 -8.21
CA SER A 30 -9.38 -6.25 -6.80
C SER A 30 -7.99 -6.07 -6.17
N PHE A 31 -6.97 -5.63 -6.92
CA PHE A 31 -5.56 -5.68 -6.52
C PHE A 31 -5.31 -5.19 -5.08
N ASN A 32 -5.78 -4.00 -4.71
CA ASN A 32 -5.57 -3.46 -3.37
C ASN A 32 -6.26 -4.30 -2.26
N ARG A 33 -7.39 -4.93 -2.56
CA ARG A 33 -8.06 -5.85 -1.63
C ARG A 33 -7.29 -7.16 -1.50
N ASP A 34 -6.81 -7.71 -2.63
CA ASP A 34 -6.05 -8.97 -2.66
C ASP A 34 -4.74 -8.87 -1.88
N PHE A 35 -4.12 -7.69 -1.85
CA PHE A 35 -2.90 -7.41 -1.07
C PHE A 35 -3.17 -6.79 0.31
N GLY A 36 -4.42 -6.83 0.80
CA GLY A 36 -4.76 -6.50 2.18
C GLY A 36 -4.57 -5.03 2.56
N VAL A 37 -4.71 -4.12 1.60
CA VAL A 37 -4.55 -2.65 1.78
C VAL A 37 -5.83 -1.86 1.47
N MET A 38 -6.95 -2.54 1.21
CA MET A 38 -8.25 -1.92 0.98
C MET A 38 -9.38 -2.70 1.65
N PHE A 39 -10.27 -1.96 2.30
CA PHE A 39 -11.35 -2.48 3.14
C PHE A 39 -12.67 -1.78 2.81
N THR A 40 -13.79 -2.48 3.01
CA THR A 40 -15.12 -1.88 2.97
C THR A 40 -15.36 -1.07 4.24
N LYS A 41 -16.31 -0.13 4.21
CA LYS A 41 -16.70 0.63 5.41
C LYS A 41 -17.15 -0.30 6.54
N GLU A 42 -17.94 -1.33 6.19
CA GLU A 42 -18.40 -2.34 7.14
C GLU A 42 -17.24 -3.14 7.76
N GLU A 43 -16.24 -3.53 6.96
CA GLU A 43 -15.04 -4.22 7.44
C GLU A 43 -14.26 -3.39 8.47
N VAL A 44 -14.23 -2.07 8.27
CA VAL A 44 -13.57 -1.11 9.18
C VAL A 44 -14.38 -0.92 10.45
N GLU A 45 -15.69 -0.69 10.32
CA GLU A 45 -16.61 -0.47 11.45
C GLU A 45 -16.68 -1.68 12.38
N LYS A 46 -16.79 -2.89 11.81
CA LYS A 46 -16.80 -4.14 12.57
C LYS A 46 -15.39 -4.57 12.97
N GLY A 47 -14.36 -4.03 12.31
CA GLY A 47 -12.98 -4.41 12.51
C GLY A 47 -12.66 -5.83 12.04
N THR A 48 -13.34 -6.28 11.00
CA THR A 48 -13.12 -7.56 10.33
C THR A 48 -12.13 -7.43 9.17
N GLY A 49 -11.75 -6.20 8.79
CA GLY A 49 -10.67 -5.94 7.84
C GLY A 49 -9.34 -6.52 8.33
N LYS A 50 -8.87 -7.57 7.64
CA LYS A 50 -7.62 -8.28 7.95
C LYS A 50 -6.44 -7.54 7.31
N TYR A 51 -5.78 -6.71 8.10
CA TYR A 51 -4.55 -6.02 7.74
C TYR A 51 -3.34 -6.69 8.40
N ASN A 52 -2.15 -6.59 7.81
CA ASN A 52 -0.90 -7.05 8.44
C ASN A 52 -1.02 -8.47 9.07
N TYR A 53 -1.32 -9.46 8.24
CA TYR A 53 -1.48 -10.87 8.63
C TYR A 53 -2.57 -11.14 9.67
N GLY A 54 -3.69 -10.40 9.60
CA GLY A 54 -4.90 -10.69 10.37
C GLY A 54 -5.15 -9.74 11.54
N ARG A 55 -4.37 -8.67 11.68
CA ARG A 55 -4.71 -7.57 12.59
C ARG A 55 -5.96 -6.84 12.12
N LYS A 56 -6.79 -6.46 13.08
CA LYS A 56 -7.96 -5.60 12.86
C LYS A 56 -7.52 -4.22 12.38
N TRP A 57 -8.12 -3.76 11.28
CA TRP A 57 -7.92 -2.41 10.74
C TRP A 57 -9.15 -1.52 10.99
N THR A 58 -8.93 -0.35 11.61
CA THR A 58 -9.99 0.60 11.98
C THR A 58 -9.74 2.03 11.49
N TYR A 59 -8.63 2.29 10.79
CA TYR A 59 -8.18 3.65 10.46
C TYR A 59 -8.66 4.15 9.08
N GLY A 60 -9.73 3.55 8.53
CA GLY A 60 -10.33 3.94 7.25
C GLY A 60 -10.33 2.82 6.20
N THR A 61 -10.76 3.11 4.97
CA THR A 61 -10.93 2.07 3.93
C THR A 61 -9.64 1.74 3.17
N GLN A 62 -8.54 2.43 3.46
CA GLN A 62 -7.25 2.22 2.81
C GLN A 62 -6.16 2.11 3.87
N GLY A 63 -5.38 1.04 3.81
CA GLY A 63 -4.21 0.82 4.66
C GLY A 63 -2.92 0.97 3.85
N PRO A 64 -1.82 1.44 4.45
CA PRO A 64 -0.55 1.51 3.74
C PRO A 64 0.11 0.12 3.66
N GLY A 65 0.84 -0.15 2.59
CA GLY A 65 1.56 -1.41 2.42
C GLY A 65 2.57 -1.32 1.29
N ILE A 66 3.64 -2.11 1.39
CA ILE A 66 4.62 -2.27 0.33
C ILE A 66 4.69 -3.74 -0.02
N SER A 67 4.57 -4.03 -1.31
CA SER A 67 4.72 -5.37 -1.88
C SER A 67 5.79 -5.34 -2.97
N VAL A 68 6.61 -6.39 -3.02
CA VAL A 68 7.60 -6.60 -4.08
C VAL A 68 7.21 -7.84 -4.86
N PHE A 69 7.23 -7.69 -6.17
CA PHE A 69 6.90 -8.75 -7.11
C PHE A 69 8.09 -9.06 -8.00
N LYS A 70 8.28 -10.34 -8.31
CA LYS A 70 9.23 -10.80 -9.32
C LYS A 70 8.48 -11.47 -10.44
N LYS A 71 8.59 -10.92 -11.66
CA LYS A 71 8.19 -11.64 -12.88
C LYS A 71 9.31 -12.61 -13.27
N LYS A 72 8.95 -13.84 -13.65
CA LYS A 72 9.84 -14.84 -14.23
C LYS A 72 9.13 -15.51 -15.40
N ASP A 73 9.82 -15.63 -16.52
CA ASP A 73 9.33 -16.38 -17.67
C ASP A 73 9.92 -17.80 -17.58
N GLU A 74 9.05 -18.81 -17.49
CA GLU A 74 9.40 -20.24 -17.38
C GLU A 74 8.54 -21.03 -18.36
N ASP A 75 9.16 -21.94 -19.13
CA ASP A 75 8.44 -22.85 -20.05
C ASP A 75 7.47 -22.16 -21.03
N GLY A 76 7.80 -20.94 -21.44
CA GLY A 76 6.95 -20.13 -22.34
C GLY A 76 5.81 -19.38 -21.64
N GLU A 77 5.69 -19.48 -20.32
CA GLU A 77 4.70 -18.78 -19.50
C GLU A 77 5.33 -17.71 -18.61
N SER A 78 4.65 -16.57 -18.45
CA SER A 78 5.04 -15.55 -17.49
C SER A 78 4.39 -15.80 -16.12
N LYS A 79 5.21 -16.05 -15.09
CA LYS A 79 4.78 -16.15 -13.69
C LYS A 79 5.15 -14.88 -12.92
N VAL A 80 4.30 -14.48 -11.97
CA VAL A 80 4.55 -13.36 -11.07
C VAL A 80 4.53 -13.87 -9.63
N TYR A 81 5.64 -13.70 -8.92
CA TYR A 81 5.81 -14.10 -7.53
C TYR A 81 5.70 -12.88 -6.61
N HIS A 82 4.97 -13.01 -5.51
CA HIS A 82 4.97 -12.02 -4.43
C HIS A 82 6.08 -12.39 -3.44
N THR A 83 7.21 -11.69 -3.52
CA THR A 83 8.44 -12.09 -2.83
C THR A 83 8.66 -11.38 -1.50
N TYR A 84 7.95 -10.28 -1.27
CA TYR A 84 8.03 -9.53 -0.01
C TYR A 84 6.77 -8.69 0.19
N SER A 85 6.30 -8.60 1.42
CA SER A 85 5.33 -7.59 1.84
C SER A 85 5.63 -7.06 3.23
N THR A 86 5.40 -5.77 3.44
CA THR A 86 5.45 -5.14 4.76
C THR A 86 4.31 -4.16 4.94
N PHE A 87 3.91 -4.00 6.20
CA PHE A 87 2.75 -3.23 6.64
C PHE A 87 3.06 -2.60 8.00
N ALA A 88 2.22 -1.65 8.42
CA ALA A 88 2.28 -1.01 9.73
C ALA A 88 3.71 -0.52 10.06
N ALA A 89 4.24 -0.85 11.24
CA ALA A 89 5.58 -0.47 11.68
C ALA A 89 6.69 -0.88 10.70
N GLY A 90 6.52 -1.97 9.94
CA GLY A 90 7.52 -2.40 8.95
C GLY A 90 7.63 -1.47 7.73
N LEU A 91 6.74 -0.49 7.58
CA LEU A 91 6.89 0.61 6.61
C LEU A 91 7.86 1.69 7.09
N SER A 92 8.16 1.74 8.39
CA SER A 92 9.04 2.77 8.97
C SER A 92 10.46 2.65 8.41
N ASP A 93 10.94 1.43 8.20
CA ASP A 93 12.26 1.16 7.61
C ASP A 93 12.41 1.71 6.18
N LEU A 94 11.27 1.95 5.51
CA LEU A 94 11.21 2.47 4.14
C LEU A 94 10.78 3.95 4.10
N ASN A 95 10.55 4.56 5.27
CA ASN A 95 10.24 5.98 5.41
C ASN A 95 11.22 6.64 6.39
N ALA A 96 12.30 7.20 5.83
CA ALA A 96 13.32 7.91 6.59
C ALA A 96 12.75 9.03 7.49
N THR A 97 11.61 9.61 7.13
CA THR A 97 10.94 10.61 7.97
C THR A 97 10.46 10.02 9.29
N PHE A 98 9.85 8.82 9.26
CA PHE A 98 9.40 8.16 10.49
C PHE A 98 10.59 7.75 11.36
N SER A 99 11.65 7.23 10.76
CA SER A 99 12.89 6.94 11.50
C SER A 99 13.48 8.19 12.18
N LEU A 100 13.37 9.36 11.54
CA LEU A 100 13.83 10.63 12.12
C LEU A 100 12.90 11.15 13.22
N LEU A 101 11.57 10.96 13.11
CA LEU A 101 10.63 11.36 14.15
C LEU A 101 10.75 10.49 15.40
N ASP A 102 11.00 9.19 15.23
CA ASP A 102 11.16 8.22 16.33
C ASP A 102 12.32 8.53 17.29
N ILE A 103 13.32 9.32 16.84
CA ILE A 103 14.45 9.74 17.67
C ILE A 103 14.23 11.09 18.37
N THR A 104 13.10 11.76 18.12
CA THR A 104 12.74 13.01 18.82
C THR A 104 12.07 12.70 20.16
N PRO A 105 12.14 13.60 21.16
CA PRO A 105 11.56 13.36 22.49
C PRO A 105 10.06 13.01 22.48
N ASP A 106 9.28 13.58 21.56
CA ASP A 106 7.83 13.36 21.45
C ASP A 106 7.48 12.23 20.45
N GLY A 107 8.49 11.58 19.86
CA GLY A 107 8.31 10.53 18.87
C GLY A 107 7.50 11.00 17.65
N ARG A 108 6.51 10.22 17.25
CA ARG A 108 5.64 10.55 16.10
C ARG A 108 4.45 11.45 16.42
N ASP A 109 4.14 11.68 17.70
CA ASP A 109 2.94 12.39 18.18
C ASP A 109 1.64 11.96 17.45
N GLU A 110 1.51 10.66 17.15
CA GLU A 110 0.31 10.10 16.52
C GLU A 110 -0.79 9.90 17.60
N LYS A 111 -1.91 10.63 17.47
CA LYS A 111 -3.09 10.54 18.35
C LYS A 111 -4.21 9.69 17.73
#